data_AF-F6G8P0-F1
#
_entry.id   AF-F6G8P0-F1
#
_cell.length_a   1.000
_cell.length_b   1.000
_cell.length_c   1.000
_cell.angle_alpha   90.00
_cell.angle_beta   90.00
_cell.angle_gamma   90.00
#
_symmetry.space_group_name_H-M   'P 1'
#
loop_
_entity.id
_entity.type
_entity.pdbx_description
1 polymer ?
#
loop_
_entity_poly.entity_id
_entity_poly.type
_entity_poly.pdbx_seq_one_letter_code
_entity_poly.pdbx_strand_id
1 'polypeptide(L)'
;MNLFQSNHSKKSMAAAALILASAFAANHAGAKTLGTVDVPGSYNGKQPTRADAWKATWNYAWNVCRSKYKETRSINMTEHQFTNQIGETGLYFVAATWECRDTA
;
A
#
# COMPACT_ATOMS: atom_id res chain seq x y z
N MET A 1 -61.27 24.43 -40.48
CA MET A 1 -60.29 24.10 -39.44
C MET A 1 -59.30 25.26 -39.41
N ASN A 2 -59.32 26.06 -38.34
CA ASN A 2 -58.53 27.28 -38.19
C ASN A 2 -57.97 27.34 -36.76
N LEU A 3 -56.69 27.69 -36.71
CA LEU A 3 -55.91 28.40 -35.69
C LEU A 3 -55.71 27.81 -34.28
N PHE A 4 -54.43 27.47 -34.04
CA PHE A 4 -53.54 27.99 -32.99
C PHE A 4 -54.11 28.27 -31.59
N GLN A 5 -53.59 27.53 -30.59
CA GLN A 5 -52.71 28.03 -29.52
C GLN A 5 -52.39 26.84 -28.58
N SER A 6 -51.12 26.42 -28.49
CA SER A 6 -50.12 26.94 -27.54
C SER A 6 -50.51 26.73 -26.08
N ASN A 7 -49.89 25.72 -25.44
CA ASN A 7 -49.55 25.80 -24.03
C ASN A 7 -48.11 25.29 -23.83
N HIS A 8 -47.15 26.16 -24.17
CA HIS A 8 -45.75 25.99 -23.79
C HIS A 8 -45.61 26.18 -22.28
N SER A 9 -45.74 25.09 -21.53
CA SER A 9 -45.31 25.00 -20.15
C SER A 9 -43.79 25.16 -20.09
N LYS A 10 -43.36 26.37 -19.76
CA LYS A 10 -41.98 26.71 -19.38
C LYS A 10 -41.53 25.81 -18.24
N LYS A 11 -40.53 24.97 -18.50
CA LYS A 11 -39.63 24.49 -17.44
C LYS A 11 -38.21 24.60 -17.97
N SER A 12 -37.58 25.70 -17.57
CA SER A 12 -36.14 25.88 -17.60
C SER A 12 -35.50 24.69 -16.88
N MET A 13 -35.01 23.72 -17.64
CA MET A 13 -34.14 22.68 -17.10
C MET A 13 -32.76 23.33 -17.03
N ALA A 14 -32.51 23.94 -15.88
CA ALA A 14 -31.25 24.54 -15.53
C ALA A 14 -30.10 23.58 -15.83
N ALA A 15 -29.09 24.12 -16.52
CA ALA A 15 -27.80 23.50 -16.68
C ALA A 15 -27.21 23.17 -15.30
N ALA A 16 -26.98 21.89 -15.05
CA ALA A 16 -26.10 21.42 -13.99
C ALA A 16 -25.27 20.27 -14.57
N ALA A 17 -24.38 20.60 -15.52
CA ALA A 17 -23.25 19.75 -15.84
C ALA A 17 -22.30 19.82 -14.62
N LEU A 18 -22.51 18.93 -13.65
CA LEU A 18 -21.51 18.63 -12.63
C LEU A 18 -20.36 17.93 -13.36
N ILE A 19 -19.41 18.73 -13.83
CA ILE A 19 -18.10 18.26 -14.27
C ILE A 19 -17.46 17.65 -13.01
N LEU A 20 -17.63 16.34 -12.84
CA LEU A 20 -16.84 15.53 -11.92
C LEU A 20 -15.43 15.40 -12.50
N ALA A 21 -14.74 16.54 -12.63
CA ALA A 21 -13.29 16.57 -12.67
C ALA A 21 -12.78 16.44 -11.24
N SER A 22 -13.18 15.37 -10.55
CA SER A 22 -12.32 14.80 -9.54
C SER A 22 -11.17 14.20 -10.33
N ALA A 23 -10.14 15.01 -10.54
CA ALA A 23 -8.81 14.55 -10.87
C ALA A 23 -8.41 13.51 -9.81
N PHE A 24 -8.81 12.27 -10.02
CA PHE A 24 -7.95 11.14 -9.71
C PHE A 24 -6.84 11.12 -10.77
N ALA A 25 -6.16 12.26 -10.96
CA ALA A 25 -4.73 12.22 -10.84
C ALA A 25 -4.44 11.83 -9.38
N ALA A 26 -4.76 10.58 -9.04
CA ALA A 26 -3.77 9.76 -8.39
C ALA A 26 -2.56 9.92 -9.31
N ASN A 27 -1.74 10.94 -9.03
CA ASN A 27 -0.32 10.69 -8.96
C ASN A 27 -0.24 9.40 -8.16
N HIS A 28 -0.25 8.26 -8.87
CA HIS A 28 0.39 7.08 -8.38
C HIS A 28 1.79 7.62 -8.10
N ALA A 29 2.00 8.06 -6.86
CA ALA A 29 3.31 8.35 -6.32
C ALA A 29 4.04 7.04 -6.57
N GLY A 30 4.70 7.00 -7.72
CA GLY A 30 5.26 5.79 -8.28
C GLY A 30 6.37 5.47 -7.34
N ALA A 31 6.09 4.59 -6.38
CA ALA A 31 7.06 4.21 -5.38
C ALA A 31 8.22 3.58 -6.14
N LYS A 32 9.29 4.33 -6.34
CA LYS A 32 10.46 3.84 -7.05
C LYS A 32 11.15 2.85 -6.12
N THR A 33 11.24 1.59 -6.52
CA THR A 33 12.05 0.62 -5.79
C THR A 33 13.53 1.00 -5.98
N LEU A 34 14.18 1.37 -4.87
CA LEU A 34 15.60 1.70 -4.81
C LEU A 34 16.47 0.44 -4.76
N GLY A 35 15.94 -0.62 -4.15
CA GLY A 35 16.57 -1.93 -4.03
C GLY A 35 15.87 -2.81 -3.01
N THR A 36 16.43 -3.99 -2.76
CA THR A 36 15.92 -4.96 -1.79
C THR A 36 16.94 -5.25 -0.69
N VAL A 37 16.45 -5.62 0.49
CA VAL A 37 17.27 -6.08 1.61
C VAL A 37 16.62 -7.31 2.24
N ASP A 38 17.44 -8.30 2.58
CA ASP A 38 17.01 -9.46 3.35
C ASP A 38 17.39 -9.26 4.81
N VAL A 39 16.43 -9.43 5.71
CA VAL A 39 16.64 -9.26 7.14
C VAL A 39 16.10 -10.45 7.94
N PRO A 40 16.86 -10.93 8.95
CA PRO A 40 16.37 -11.90 9.91
C PRO A 40 15.48 -11.26 10.97
N GLY A 41 14.64 -12.09 11.58
CA GLY A 41 13.88 -11.79 12.78
C GLY A 41 13.52 -13.07 13.53
N SER A 42 12.87 -12.92 14.68
CA SER A 42 12.37 -14.03 15.48
C SER A 42 10.96 -13.74 15.99
N TYR A 43 10.16 -14.79 16.08
CA TYR A 43 8.81 -14.76 16.64
C TYR A 43 8.66 -15.87 17.68
N ASN A 44 8.04 -15.55 18.81
CA ASN A 44 7.69 -16.52 19.84
C ASN A 44 6.17 -16.57 19.98
N GLY A 45 5.57 -17.71 19.64
CA GLY A 45 4.12 -17.87 19.63
C GLY A 45 3.69 -19.17 18.95
N LYS A 46 2.45 -19.20 18.46
CA LYS A 46 1.89 -20.36 17.75
C LYS A 46 1.49 -19.91 16.35
N GLN A 47 1.76 -20.76 15.36
CA GLN A 47 1.31 -20.58 13.97
C GLN A 47 1.64 -19.18 13.43
N PRO A 48 2.92 -18.92 13.09
CA PRO A 48 3.37 -17.59 12.70
C PRO A 48 2.64 -17.10 11.45
N THR A 49 2.30 -15.81 11.44
CA THR A 49 1.61 -15.14 10.34
C THR A 49 2.52 -14.15 9.61
N ARG A 50 2.09 -13.69 8.43
CA ARG A 50 2.76 -12.59 7.73
C ARG A 50 2.89 -11.33 8.60
N ALA A 51 1.90 -11.04 9.45
CA ALA A 51 1.95 -9.87 10.33
C ALA A 51 3.05 -10.01 11.39
N ASP A 52 3.32 -11.23 11.85
CA ASP A 52 4.40 -11.50 12.79
C ASP A 52 5.77 -11.33 12.12
N ALA A 53 5.92 -11.79 10.88
CA ALA A 53 7.13 -11.56 10.08
C ALA A 53 7.40 -10.07 9.90
N TRP A 54 6.34 -9.32 9.56
CA TRP A 54 6.40 -7.87 9.41
C TRP A 54 6.87 -7.22 10.71
N LYS A 55 6.23 -7.50 11.84
CA LYS A 55 6.58 -6.92 13.15
C LYS A 55 8.01 -7.27 13.58
N ALA A 56 8.42 -8.52 13.37
CA ALA A 56 9.73 -9.01 13.77
C ALA A 56 10.88 -8.40 12.97
N THR A 57 10.64 -7.95 11.73
CA THR A 57 11.70 -7.54 10.80
C THR A 57 11.65 -6.08 10.39
N TRP A 58 10.51 -5.37 10.56
CA TRP A 58 10.29 -4.03 10.03
C TRP A 58 11.35 -3.01 10.47
N ASN A 59 11.65 -2.93 11.77
CA ASN A 59 12.61 -1.93 12.29
C ASN A 59 14.03 -2.19 11.74
N TYR A 60 14.42 -3.46 11.64
CA TYR A 60 15.72 -3.80 11.07
C TYR A 60 15.77 -3.48 9.58
N ALA A 61 14.75 -3.89 8.82
CA ALA A 61 14.62 -3.55 7.40
C ALA A 61 14.69 -2.05 7.15
N TRP A 62 13.96 -1.24 7.93
CA TRP A 62 13.96 0.21 7.82
C TRP A 62 15.37 0.79 8.01
N ASN A 63 16.07 0.38 9.07
CA ASN A 63 17.41 0.87 9.38
C ASN A 63 18.41 0.46 8.29
N VAL A 64 18.34 -0.77 7.77
CA VAL A 64 19.21 -1.23 6.68
C VAL A 64 18.91 -0.47 5.39
N CYS A 65 17.64 -0.31 5.03
CA CYS A 65 17.24 0.46 3.85
C CYS A 65 17.73 1.91 3.93
N ARG A 66 17.54 2.59 5.06
CA ARG A 66 18.03 3.98 5.28
C ARG A 66 19.55 4.08 5.32
N SER A 67 20.24 3.02 5.73
CA SER A 67 21.70 2.96 5.69
C SER A 67 22.20 2.87 4.25
N LYS A 68 21.68 1.91 3.46
CA LYS A 68 22.11 1.61 2.08
C LYS A 68 21.59 2.60 1.04
N TYR A 69 20.32 3.01 1.16
CA TYR A 69 19.62 3.87 0.22
C TYR A 69 19.07 5.09 0.96
N LYS A 70 19.82 6.19 0.95
CA LYS A 70 19.50 7.42 1.71
C LYS A 70 18.15 8.05 1.32
N GLU A 71 17.70 7.79 0.10
CA GLU A 71 16.42 8.24 -0.45
C GLU A 71 15.22 7.40 0.02
N THR A 72 15.42 6.35 0.83
CA THR A 72 14.29 5.53 1.33
C THR A 72 13.31 6.39 2.13
N ARG A 73 12.04 6.39 1.69
CA ARG A 73 10.90 7.04 2.36
C ARG A 73 9.86 6.05 2.86
N SER A 74 9.79 4.87 2.27
CA SER A 74 8.95 3.76 2.71
C SER A 74 9.62 2.42 2.44
N ILE A 75 9.10 1.36 3.05
CA ILE A 75 9.54 -0.01 2.82
C ILE A 75 8.33 -0.92 2.61
N ASN A 76 8.51 -1.99 1.82
CA ASN A 76 7.46 -2.97 1.58
C ASN A 76 8.02 -4.40 1.71
N MET A 77 7.38 -5.23 2.53
CA MET A 77 7.78 -6.64 2.68
C MET A 77 7.19 -7.45 1.52
N THR A 78 8.05 -7.95 0.65
CA THR A 78 7.66 -8.73 -0.53
C THR A 78 7.61 -10.22 -0.22
N GLU A 79 8.58 -10.72 0.54
CA GLU A 79 8.71 -12.14 0.87
C GLU A 79 8.98 -12.33 2.36
N HIS A 80 8.56 -13.48 2.88
CA HIS A 80 8.89 -13.92 4.23
C HIS A 80 8.83 -15.45 4.29
N GLN A 81 9.75 -16.03 5.04
CA GLN A 81 9.77 -17.45 5.30
C GLN A 81 10.15 -17.70 6.75
N PHE A 82 9.28 -18.42 7.45
CA PHE A 82 9.58 -18.92 8.79
C PHE A 82 10.30 -20.27 8.70
N THR A 83 11.18 -20.52 9.66
CA THR A 83 11.67 -21.86 9.94
C THR A 83 10.55 -22.72 10.49
N ASN A 84 10.80 -24.03 10.62
CA ASN A 84 10.00 -24.84 11.53
C ASN A 84 10.13 -24.33 12.97
N GLN A 85 9.18 -24.72 13.81
CA GLN A 85 9.23 -24.45 15.24
C GLN A 85 10.50 -25.06 15.85
N ILE A 86 11.18 -24.28 16.68
CA ILE A 86 12.37 -24.69 17.42
C ILE A 86 11.99 -24.87 18.88
N GLY A 87 12.18 -26.09 19.37
CA GLY A 87 11.84 -26.48 20.74
C GLY A 87 10.34 -26.39 21.04
N GLU A 88 10.00 -26.65 22.29
CA GLU A 88 8.61 -26.65 22.77
C GLU A 88 8.05 -25.24 23.01
N THR A 89 8.92 -24.22 23.02
CA THR A 89 8.55 -22.86 23.39
C THR A 89 7.75 -22.12 22.31
N GLY A 90 7.67 -22.63 21.08
CA GLY A 90 7.02 -21.92 19.98
C GLY A 90 7.92 -20.86 19.32
N LEU A 91 9.25 -21.08 19.33
CA LEU A 91 10.20 -20.17 18.69
C LEU A 91 10.28 -20.45 17.18
N TYR A 92 10.18 -19.40 16.39
CA TYR A 92 10.39 -19.42 14.94
C TYR A 92 11.40 -18.34 14.55
N PHE A 93 12.32 -18.63 13.64
CA PHE A 93 13.10 -17.60 12.95
C PHE A 93 12.42 -17.25 11.64
N VAL A 94 12.56 -16.00 11.22
CA VAL A 94 12.05 -15.52 9.93
C VAL A 94 13.17 -14.86 9.15
N ALA A 95 13.24 -15.16 7.86
CA ALA A 95 13.93 -14.34 6.89
C ALA A 95 12.85 -13.59 6.08
N ALA A 96 13.00 -12.27 5.93
CA ALA A 96 12.09 -11.45 5.17
C ALA A 96 12.83 -10.56 4.18
N THR A 97 12.31 -10.47 2.96
CA THR A 97 12.79 -9.58 1.91
C THR A 97 11.94 -8.32 1.90
N TRP A 98 12.62 -7.18 1.94
CA TRP A 98 12.01 -5.85 1.93
C TRP A 98 12.51 -5.03 0.78
N GLU A 99 11.59 -4.39 0.07
CA GLU A 99 11.92 -3.33 -0.88
C GLU A 99 12.08 -2.01 -0.16
N CYS A 100 13.18 -1.32 -0.44
CA CYS A 100 13.40 0.06 -0.07
C CYS A 100 12.80 0.95 -1.16
N ARG A 101 11.88 1.83 -0.82
CA ARG A 101 11.11 2.61 -1.79
C ARG A 101 11.23 4.11 -1.53
N ASP A 102 11.29 4.87 -2.62
CA ASP A 102 11.11 6.32 -2.62
C ASP A 102 9.67 6.63 -3.05
N THR A 103 8.80 6.87 -2.07
CA THR A 103 7.43 7.32 -2.27
C THR A 103 7.42 8.84 -2.23
N ALA A 104 7.28 9.46 -3.41
CA ALA A 104 7.20 10.90 -3.59
C ALA A 104 5.99 11.52 -2.87
#